data_AF-A0A924I5L4-F1
#
_entry.id   AF-A0A924I5L4-F1
#
_cell.length_a   1.000
_cell.length_b   1.000
_cell.length_c   1.000
_cell.angle_alpha   90.00
_cell.angle_beta   90.00
_cell.angle_gamma   90.00
#
_symmetry.space_group_name_H-M   'P 1'
#
loop_
_entity.id
_entity.type
_entity.pdbx_description
1 polymer ?
#
loop_
_entity_poly.entity_id
_entity_poly.type
_entity_poly.pdbx_seq_one_letter_code
_entity_poly.pdbx_strand_id
1 'polypeptide(L)'
;MSDNYANILFPLGIACYACVDSVFTNNVMVTAPGARYRTRMAIVGGSNNIISGNVLGAYPPVVKAITLAAGSAAAVPEPMIWAQLIAGFGVVGVIARRRTGAVGVRATA
;
A
#
# COMPACT_ATOMS: atom_id res chain seq x y z
N MET A 1 30.17 12.05 -7.62
CA MET A 1 29.04 11.64 -6.77
C MET A 1 29.54 11.68 -5.35
N SER A 2 29.05 12.63 -4.56
CA SER A 2 29.46 12.81 -3.17
C SER A 2 28.63 11.90 -2.29
N ASP A 3 29.22 10.82 -1.81
CA ASP A 3 28.57 9.93 -0.84
C ASP A 3 28.43 10.67 0.49
N ASN A 4 27.19 10.95 0.89
CA ASN A 4 26.89 11.52 2.20
C ASN A 4 26.91 10.39 3.24
N TYR A 5 28.01 10.27 3.99
CA TYR A 5 28.10 9.33 5.11
C TYR A 5 28.02 10.08 6.44
N ALA A 6 27.19 9.59 7.36
CA ALA A 6 27.11 10.06 8.75
C ALA A 6 27.53 8.91 9.67
N ASN A 7 28.61 9.11 10.43
CA ASN A 7 29.12 8.14 11.41
C ASN A 7 28.99 8.75 12.81
N ILE A 8 28.03 8.28 13.59
CA ILE A 8 27.65 8.87 14.89
C ILE A 8 27.39 7.73 15.88
N LEU A 9 27.90 7.86 17.11
CA LEU A 9 27.78 6.84 18.18
C LEU A 9 26.34 6.63 18.68
N PHE A 10 25.48 7.62 18.46
CA PHE A 10 24.04 7.51 18.70
C PHE A 10 23.36 7.11 17.40
N PRO A 11 22.39 6.19 17.42
CA PRO A 11 21.79 5.67 16.20
C PRO A 11 21.00 6.79 15.52
N LEU A 12 21.50 7.29 14.40
CA LEU A 12 20.69 8.02 13.45
C LEU A 12 20.13 7.02 12.44
N GLY A 13 18.82 7.11 12.23
CA GLY A 13 18.10 6.36 11.22
C GLY A 13 17.26 7.32 10.38
N ILE A 14 16.86 6.89 9.19
CA ILE A 14 15.89 7.64 8.39
C ILE A 14 14.51 7.27 8.88
N ALA A 15 13.73 8.26 9.32
CA ALA A 15 12.34 8.07 9.69
C ALA A 15 11.46 8.98 8.82
N CYS A 16 10.42 8.40 8.24
CA CYS A 16 9.41 9.13 7.48
C CYS A 16 8.03 8.62 7.87
N TYR A 17 7.17 9.52 8.33
CA TYR A 17 5.81 9.20 8.77
C TYR A 17 4.81 9.87 7.82
N ALA A 18 3.90 9.09 7.25
CA ALA A 18 2.88 9.55 6.31
C ALA A 18 3.44 10.29 5.07
N CYS A 19 4.64 9.90 4.63
CA CYS A 19 5.29 10.52 3.48
C CYS A 19 4.60 10.09 2.18
N VAL A 20 4.45 11.04 1.25
CA VAL A 20 3.86 10.80 -0.06
C VAL A 20 4.89 11.13 -1.13
N ASP A 21 4.91 10.35 -2.21
CA ASP A 21 5.75 10.56 -3.40
C ASP A 21 7.25 10.76 -3.07
N SER A 22 7.74 10.12 -2.00
CA SER A 22 9.11 10.29 -1.52
C SER A 22 10.02 9.15 -2.00
N VAL A 23 11.27 9.50 -2.34
CA VAL A 23 12.25 8.55 -2.88
C VAL A 23 13.43 8.41 -1.92
N PHE A 24 13.57 7.22 -1.32
CA PHE A 24 14.69 6.83 -0.48
C PHE A 24 15.52 5.81 -1.25
N THR A 25 16.59 6.26 -1.91
CA THR A 25 17.41 5.37 -2.73
C THR A 25 18.90 5.49 -2.45
N ASN A 26 19.60 4.36 -2.57
CA ASN A 26 21.05 4.28 -2.52
C ASN A 26 21.68 4.82 -1.22
N ASN A 27 20.93 4.80 -0.11
CA ASN A 27 21.46 5.19 1.19
C ASN A 27 22.22 4.03 1.83
N VAL A 28 23.37 4.31 2.44
CA VAL A 28 24.13 3.35 3.23
C VAL A 28 24.10 3.79 4.69
N MET A 29 23.46 3.00 5.55
CA MET A 29 23.42 3.25 7.00
C MET A 29 24.22 2.17 7.70
N VAL A 30 25.22 2.55 8.47
CA VAL A 30 26.10 1.60 9.18
C VAL A 30 26.07 1.88 10.68
N THR A 31 25.82 0.85 11.46
CA THR A 31 25.93 0.94 12.93
C THR A 31 27.39 0.96 13.34
N ALA A 32 27.82 2.00 14.07
CA ALA A 32 29.18 2.12 14.58
C ALA A 32 29.49 1.04 15.64
N PRO A 33 30.75 0.58 15.75
CA PRO A 33 31.18 -0.32 16.82
C PRO A 33 30.92 0.27 18.21
N GLY A 34 30.30 -0.50 19.10
CA GLY A 34 29.96 -0.04 20.46
C GLY A 34 28.67 0.78 20.58
N ALA A 35 27.91 0.97 19.48
CA ALA A 35 26.60 1.60 19.54
C ALA A 35 25.60 0.77 20.35
N ARG A 36 24.84 1.44 21.23
CA ARG A 36 23.81 0.78 22.06
C ARG A 36 22.59 0.32 21.26
N TYR A 37 22.28 0.96 20.14
CA TYR A 37 21.17 0.57 19.26
C TYR A 37 21.59 0.60 17.78
N ARG A 38 20.83 -0.12 16.95
CA ARG A 38 21.10 -0.30 15.52
C ARG A 38 20.57 0.86 14.69
N THR A 39 21.28 1.15 13.61
CA THR A 39 20.77 2.01 12.53
C THR A 39 19.53 1.36 11.91
N ARG A 40 18.48 2.15 11.68
CA ARG A 40 17.22 1.67 11.11
C ARG A 40 16.68 2.67 10.09
N MET A 41 15.95 2.15 9.12
CA MET A 41 15.10 2.95 8.24
C MET A 41 13.65 2.61 8.56
N ALA A 42 12.85 3.61 8.91
CA ALA A 42 11.45 3.46 9.28
C ALA A 42 10.58 4.38 8.41
N ILE A 43 9.99 3.83 7.36
CA ILE A 43 8.99 4.51 6.53
C ILE A 43 7.63 3.94 6.90
N VAL A 44 6.79 4.73 7.56
CA VAL A 44 5.54 4.27 8.17
C VAL A 44 4.37 5.06 7.63
N GLY A 45 3.41 4.36 7.02
CA GLY A 45 2.25 4.97 6.37
C GLY A 45 2.62 5.77 5.12
N GLY A 46 1.63 6.49 4.58
CA GLY A 46 1.78 7.25 3.33
C GLY A 46 1.63 6.39 2.08
N SER A 47 1.81 6.99 0.90
CA SER A 47 1.58 6.33 -0.41
C SER A 47 2.66 6.71 -1.43
N ASN A 48 2.85 5.83 -2.43
CA ASN A 48 3.75 6.07 -3.58
C ASN A 48 5.23 6.34 -3.23
N ASN A 49 5.72 5.79 -2.12
CA ASN A 49 7.14 5.93 -1.77
C ASN A 49 8.00 4.90 -2.50
N ILE A 50 9.16 5.31 -3.01
CA ILE A 50 10.16 4.43 -3.63
C ILE A 50 11.28 4.18 -2.63
N ILE A 51 11.52 2.92 -2.28
CA ILE A 51 12.58 2.50 -1.36
C ILE A 51 13.43 1.44 -2.06
N SER A 52 14.58 1.82 -2.62
CA SER A 52 15.40 0.93 -3.45
C SER A 52 16.90 1.13 -3.26
N GLY A 53 17.68 0.05 -3.33
CA GLY A 53 19.15 0.14 -3.26
C GLY A 53 19.73 0.61 -1.92
N ASN A 54 18.93 0.68 -0.84
CA ASN A 54 19.42 1.07 0.47
C ASN A 54 20.07 -0.12 1.19
N VAL A 55 21.21 0.12 1.83
CA VAL A 55 21.97 -0.88 2.59
C VAL A 55 21.95 -0.52 4.06
N LEU A 56 21.48 -1.44 4.90
CA LEU A 56 21.53 -1.33 6.36
C LEU A 56 22.61 -2.28 6.88
N GLY A 57 23.80 -1.73 7.10
CA GLY A 57 24.94 -2.44 7.68
C GLY A 57 24.80 -2.53 9.20
N ALA A 58 24.64 -3.73 9.74
CA ALA A 58 24.56 -3.94 11.17
C ALA A 58 25.81 -4.58 11.74
N TYR A 59 26.48 -3.85 12.64
CA TYR A 59 27.41 -4.42 13.61
C TYR A 59 26.79 -4.30 15.02
N PRO A 60 26.62 -5.39 15.80
CA PRO A 60 26.70 -6.82 15.42
C PRO A 60 25.45 -7.32 14.66
N PRO A 61 25.54 -8.47 13.94
CA PRO A 61 24.48 -9.01 13.10
C PRO A 61 23.40 -9.75 13.92
N VAL A 62 22.44 -9.01 14.48
CA VAL A 62 21.10 -9.56 14.76
C VAL A 62 20.35 -9.68 13.44
N VAL A 63 20.11 -10.89 12.96
CA VAL A 63 19.24 -11.09 11.79
C VAL A 63 17.79 -10.89 12.28
N LYS A 64 17.35 -9.63 12.38
CA LYS A 64 15.93 -9.31 12.55
C LYS A 64 15.35 -9.14 11.16
N ALA A 65 14.44 -10.05 10.82
CA ALA A 65 13.71 -10.03 9.56
C ALA A 65 13.18 -8.62 9.28
N ILE A 66 13.49 -8.12 8.09
CA ILE A 66 12.95 -6.87 7.60
C ILE A 66 11.46 -7.12 7.36
N THR A 67 10.58 -6.51 8.16
CA THR A 67 9.14 -6.63 7.98
C THR A 67 8.69 -5.52 7.03
N LEU A 68 8.51 -5.84 5.75
CA LEU A 68 7.79 -4.96 4.82
C LEU A 68 6.30 -5.10 5.14
N ALA A 69 5.75 -4.10 5.84
CA ALA A 69 4.31 -3.96 5.97
C ALA A 69 3.78 -3.37 4.65
N ALA A 70 3.37 -4.23 3.73
CA ALA A 70 2.59 -3.79 2.57
C ALA A 70 1.22 -3.32 3.07
N GLY A 71 0.91 -2.04 2.88
CA GLY A 71 -0.42 -1.51 3.15
C GLY A 71 -1.44 -2.15 2.22
N SER A 72 -2.52 -2.69 2.79
CA SER A 72 -3.63 -3.28 2.03
C SER A 72 -4.37 -2.16 1.28
N ALA A 73 -4.18 -2.05 -0.03
CA ALA A 73 -5.05 -1.22 -0.86
C ALA A 73 -6.47 -1.81 -0.84
N ALA A 74 -7.49 -0.94 -0.74
CA ALA A 74 -8.88 -1.38 -0.84
C ALA A 74 -9.11 -2.00 -2.22
N ALA A 75 -9.49 -3.28 -2.26
CA ALA A 75 -9.69 -4.00 -3.51
C ALA A 75 -10.88 -3.41 -4.27
N VAL A 76 -10.61 -2.67 -5.34
CA VAL A 76 -11.63 -2.32 -6.33
C VAL A 76 -12.06 -3.63 -7.00
N PRO A 77 -13.36 -3.97 -7.04
CA PRO A 77 -13.82 -5.20 -7.66
C PRO A 77 -13.38 -5.31 -9.11
N GLU A 78 -12.91 -6.49 -9.50
CA GLU A 78 -12.47 -6.77 -10.87
C GLU A 78 -13.60 -6.49 -11.88
N PRO A 79 -13.27 -6.17 -13.15
CA PRO A 79 -14.28 -5.90 -14.19
C PRO A 79 -15.32 -7.01 -14.34
N MET A 80 -14.93 -8.27 -14.08
CA MET A 80 -15.86 -9.40 -14.10
C MET A 80 -16.94 -9.32 -13.01
N ILE A 81 -16.63 -8.79 -11.82
CA ILE A 81 -17.62 -8.64 -10.73
C ILE A 81 -18.69 -7.63 -11.13
N TRP A 82 -18.29 -6.52 -11.76
CA TRP A 82 -19.25 -5.54 -12.31
C TRP A 82 -20.14 -6.15 -13.38
N ALA A 83 -19.56 -6.94 -14.29
CA ALA A 83 -20.30 -7.62 -15.34
C ALA A 83 -21.36 -8.57 -14.76
N GLN A 84 -21.02 -9.32 -13.71
CA GLN A 84 -21.96 -10.21 -13.03
C GLN A 84 -23.11 -9.45 -12.35
N LEU A 85 -22.82 -8.33 -11.70
CA LEU A 85 -23.85 -7.48 -11.10
C LEU A 85 -24.81 -6.93 -12.17
N ILE A 86 -24.28 -6.38 -13.26
CA ILE A 86 -25.07 -5.86 -14.38
C ILE A 86 -25.93 -6.97 -14.99
N ALA A 87 -25.35 -8.14 -15.24
CA ALA A 87 -26.07 -9.29 -15.78
C ALA A 87 -27.21 -9.74 -14.85
N GLY A 88 -26.93 -9.87 -13.55
CA GLY A 88 -27.92 -10.26 -12.55
C GLY A 88 -29.08 -9.27 -12.46
N PHE A 89 -28.79 -7.97 -12.35
CA PHE A 89 -29.84 -6.94 -12.30
C PHE A 89 -30.59 -6.80 -13.63
N GLY A 90 -29.91 -7.00 -14.76
CA GLY A 90 -30.54 -7.01 -16.08
C GLY A 90 -31.58 -8.13 -16.21
N VAL A 91 -31.24 -9.35 -15.78
CA VAL A 91 -32.17 -10.48 -15.78
C VAL A 91 -33.39 -10.22 -14.89
N VAL A 92 -33.17 -9.72 -13.66
CA VAL A 92 -34.26 -9.38 -12.74
C VAL A 92 -35.18 -8.32 -13.35
N GLY A 93 -34.62 -7.27 -13.96
CA GLY A 93 -35.40 -6.21 -14.62
C GLY A 93 -36.25 -6.72 -15.79
N VAL A 94 -35.71 -7.63 -16.61
CA VAL A 94 -36.45 -8.26 -17.72
C VAL A 94 -37.62 -9.10 -17.19
N ILE A 95 -37.39 -9.89 -16.13
CA ILE A 95 -38.44 -10.71 -15.51
C ILE A 95 -39.53 -9.81 -14.92
N ALA A 96 -39.16 -8.75 -14.21
CA ALA A 96 -40.12 -7.80 -13.64
C ALA A 96 -40.98 -7.13 -14.73
N ARG A 97 -40.36 -6.70 -15.84
CA ARG A 97 -41.08 -6.08 -16.97
C ARG A 97 -42.08 -7.02 -17.65
N ARG A 98 -41.74 -8.31 -17.76
CA ARG A 98 -42.66 -9.33 -18.32
C ARG A 98 -43.88 -9.56 -17.43
N ARG A 99 -43.73 -9.40 -16.10
CA ARG A 99 -44.82 -9.61 -15.14
C ARG A 99 -45.75 -8.41 -15.04
N THR A 100 -45.26 -7.19 -15.25
CA THR A 100 -46.11 -5.98 -15.20
C THR A 100 -46.91 -5.72 -16.47
N GLY A 101 -46.46 -6.23 -17.63
CA GLY A 101 -47.21 -6.13 -18.90
C GLY A 101 -48.57 -6.84 -18.93
N ALA A 102 -48.90 -7.66 -17.91
CA ALA A 102 -50.18 -8.35 -17.79
C ALA A 102 -51.25 -7.55 -16.99
N VAL A 103 -50.87 -6.45 -16.33
CA VAL A 103 -51.82 -5.60 -15.59
C VAL A 103 -52.08 -4.33 -16.41
N GLY A 104 -53.03 -4.43 -17.33
CA GLY A 104 -53.57 -3.26 -18.03
C GLY A 104 -54.29 -2.36 -17.03
N VAL A 105 -53.74 -1.18 -16.77
CA VAL A 105 -54.48 -0.11 -16.08
C VAL A 105 -55.55 0.39 -17.05
N ARG A 106 -56.80 -0.06 -16.88
CA ARG A 106 -57.96 0.56 -17.50
C ARG A 106 -58.22 1.88 -16.77
N ALA A 107 -57.84 2.99 -17.38
CA ALA A 107 -58.38 4.29 -17.00
C ALA A 107 -59.84 4.33 -17.46
N THR A 108 -60.77 4.23 -16.52
CA THR A 108 -62.18 4.55 -16.75
C THR A 108 -62.36 6.05 -16.58
N ALA A 109 -62.74 6.72 -17.66
CA ALA A 109 -63.29 8.07 -17.67
C ALA A 109 -64.77 8.05 -17.28
#